data_AF-A0A9P6C9V4-F1
#
_entry.id   AF-A0A9P6C9V4-F1
#
_cell.length_a   1.000
_cell.length_b   1.000
_cell.length_c   1.000
_cell.angle_alpha   90.00
_cell.angle_beta   90.00
_cell.angle_gamma   90.00
#
_symmetry.space_group_name_H-M   'P 1'
#
loop_
_entity.id
_entity.type
_entity.pdbx_description
1 polymer ?
#
loop_
_entity_poly.entity_id
_entity_poly.type
_entity_poly.pdbx_seq_one_letter_code
_entity_poly.pdbx_strand_id
1 'polypeptide(L)'
;MNSRQDTTAVSPRRSDRKTSTPAVSSGATGSKQRTLMQALRSSTLPISNFQLSPPNSANLPKDDTSTHFIYGERDDSGHSRVFDAQTGVELRRHSDLWFYDGSLVCRAEDTLFRVHMSLLARHSVCFEDMMAIPQPEEELNEKTGFDLSQEKDWRTGSKTRARIPIIVLQDSAEDVEYLLKALIDGPTFGNNDRDDFRVVSGILRLSTKYVFELLRSATLAHLSTAWPSTLKGWELREDLAQSYELDHPHKQRLYPHPFLVISLAREVEAPHLLPAAFYDVSRYTYTQIFDPGEDDPFGLYPSPCPMIPPCDMQRLCVGKEATQHTITNLIQAMGNSLPNRQPALHSTHAHRRSSNGICMTATNCKKDFGELVDLATQHYLFDRERGSCDPLYVAEELGQLKGAEFSECKACALSLECWASREREKIWKMIPAWFRLDAPVGAATLKANVVTATI
;
A
#
# COMPACT_ATOMS: atom_id res chain seq x y z
N MET A 1 4.33 15.61 -62.78
CA MET A 1 4.46 15.27 -64.22
C MET A 1 4.05 13.82 -64.39
N ASN A 2 2.95 13.61 -65.13
CA ASN A 2 2.41 12.41 -65.81
C ASN A 2 2.13 11.13 -64.98
N SER A 3 0.87 10.72 -64.73
CA SER A 3 -0.17 10.14 -65.64
C SER A 3 0.10 8.64 -65.93
N ARG A 4 -0.80 7.64 -65.87
CA ARG A 4 -2.28 7.42 -66.06
C ARG A 4 -2.60 6.00 -65.48
N GLN A 5 -3.75 5.70 -64.85
CA GLN A 5 -5.01 5.14 -65.43
C GLN A 5 -4.79 3.86 -66.29
N ASP A 6 -5.51 2.73 -66.18
CA ASP A 6 -6.95 2.51 -65.98
C ASP A 6 -7.33 1.01 -65.76
N THR A 7 -8.45 0.83 -65.04
CA THR A 7 -9.57 -0.15 -65.13
C THR A 7 -9.44 -1.60 -65.66
N THR A 8 -10.15 -2.55 -65.02
CA THR A 8 -11.36 -3.22 -65.58
C THR A 8 -12.11 -4.03 -64.52
N ALA A 9 -13.45 -4.03 -64.64
CA ALA A 9 -14.45 -4.65 -63.76
C ALA A 9 -14.96 -6.00 -64.31
N VAL A 10 -15.75 -6.73 -63.52
CA VAL A 10 -17.09 -7.29 -63.82
C VAL A 10 -17.39 -8.58 -63.02
N SER A 11 -18.56 -8.56 -62.37
CA SER A 11 -19.25 -9.57 -61.52
C SER A 11 -20.09 -10.56 -62.41
N PRO A 12 -21.16 -11.30 -62.00
CA PRO A 12 -21.67 -11.81 -60.69
C PRO A 12 -22.26 -13.27 -60.77
N ARG A 13 -22.84 -13.80 -59.67
CA ARG A 13 -24.12 -14.60 -59.56
C ARG A 13 -24.31 -15.11 -58.12
N ARG A 14 -25.35 -14.69 -57.36
CA ARG A 14 -26.71 -15.32 -57.16
C ARG A 14 -26.64 -16.81 -56.75
N SER A 15 -27.41 -17.38 -55.83
CA SER A 15 -28.55 -17.06 -54.94
C SER A 15 -28.63 -18.28 -53.96
N ASP A 16 -29.21 -18.29 -52.77
CA ASP A 16 -30.66 -18.35 -52.55
C ASP A 16 -31.02 -18.45 -51.05
N ARG A 17 -32.24 -17.99 -50.83
CA ARG A 17 -33.05 -17.84 -49.62
C ARG A 17 -33.62 -19.17 -49.16
N LYS A 18 -33.86 -19.37 -47.84
CA LYS A 18 -35.09 -20.00 -47.33
C LYS A 18 -35.31 -19.79 -45.83
N THR A 19 -36.49 -19.25 -45.58
CA THR A 19 -37.26 -19.03 -44.34
C THR A 19 -37.83 -20.33 -43.76
N SER A 20 -38.02 -20.39 -42.44
CA SER A 20 -39.16 -21.08 -41.80
C SER A 20 -39.33 -20.72 -40.32
N THR A 21 -40.44 -20.06 -39.98
CA THR A 21 -41.20 -20.21 -38.73
C THR A 21 -42.16 -21.42 -38.87
N PRO A 22 -42.69 -22.07 -37.80
CA PRO A 22 -43.91 -21.60 -37.07
C PRO A 22 -43.92 -21.96 -35.54
N ALA A 23 -44.52 -21.15 -34.65
CA ALA A 23 -45.90 -21.11 -34.11
C ALA A 23 -46.22 -21.94 -32.83
N VAL A 24 -46.43 -21.21 -31.72
CA VAL A 24 -47.50 -21.24 -30.68
C VAL A 24 -48.27 -22.53 -30.33
N SER A 25 -48.34 -22.87 -29.02
CA SER A 25 -49.57 -23.10 -28.20
C SER A 25 -49.21 -23.52 -26.75
N SER A 26 -49.43 -22.67 -25.73
CA SER A 26 -50.55 -22.67 -24.74
C SER A 26 -50.57 -23.81 -23.71
N GLY A 27 -50.55 -23.47 -22.40
CA GLY A 27 -50.82 -24.43 -21.31
C GLY A 27 -50.59 -23.92 -19.88
N ALA A 28 -51.59 -23.20 -19.34
CA ALA A 28 -52.12 -23.19 -17.97
C ALA A 28 -51.21 -23.35 -16.70
N THR A 29 -51.14 -22.26 -15.93
CA THR A 29 -51.42 -22.11 -14.48
C THR A 29 -51.07 -23.23 -13.47
N GLY A 30 -50.34 -22.86 -12.41
CA GLY A 30 -50.55 -23.44 -11.08
C GLY A 30 -49.33 -23.47 -10.17
N SER A 31 -49.21 -22.46 -9.30
CA SER A 31 -48.72 -22.54 -7.91
C SER A 31 -47.64 -23.58 -7.55
N LYS A 32 -46.46 -23.09 -7.14
CA LYS A 32 -45.87 -23.40 -5.82
C LYS A 32 -44.61 -22.59 -5.57
N GLN A 33 -44.76 -21.59 -4.69
CA GLN A 33 -43.70 -21.11 -3.81
C GLN A 33 -43.09 -22.28 -3.01
N ARG A 34 -41.84 -22.06 -2.57
CA ARG A 34 -40.97 -22.93 -1.74
C ARG A 34 -40.19 -23.95 -2.57
N THR A 35 -38.90 -23.69 -2.76
CA THR A 35 -37.78 -24.58 -2.40
C THR A 35 -36.45 -23.93 -2.85
N LEU A 36 -35.78 -23.21 -1.94
CA LEU A 36 -34.31 -23.01 -1.96
C LEU A 36 -33.82 -22.50 -0.59
N MET A 37 -34.32 -23.15 0.48
CA MET A 37 -33.95 -22.95 1.88
C MET A 37 -34.09 -24.29 2.62
N GLN A 38 -33.47 -25.35 2.09
CA GLN A 38 -33.50 -26.68 2.71
C GLN A 38 -32.32 -27.57 2.28
N ALA A 39 -31.11 -27.01 2.24
CA ALA A 39 -29.87 -27.79 2.05
C ALA A 39 -28.79 -27.48 3.12
N LEU A 40 -29.20 -27.05 4.31
CA LEU A 40 -28.34 -26.93 5.48
C LEU A 40 -29.12 -27.38 6.72
N ARG A 41 -29.12 -28.69 6.99
CA ARG A 41 -29.36 -29.33 8.30
C ARG A 41 -29.55 -30.84 8.09
N SER A 42 -28.45 -31.60 8.09
CA SER A 42 -28.36 -32.97 8.64
C SER A 42 -27.09 -33.70 8.13
N SER A 43 -25.99 -33.57 8.86
CA SER A 43 -25.00 -34.64 8.98
C SER A 43 -24.11 -34.38 10.20
N THR A 44 -24.61 -34.80 11.35
CA THR A 44 -23.86 -34.97 12.60
C THR A 44 -23.61 -36.45 12.80
N LEU A 45 -22.36 -36.90 12.66
CA LEU A 45 -21.78 -38.14 13.22
C LEU A 45 -20.24 -37.99 13.23
N PRO A 46 -19.49 -38.73 14.08
CA PRO A 46 -19.26 -38.44 15.49
C PRO A 46 -17.78 -38.08 15.76
N ILE A 47 -17.55 -37.19 16.75
CA ILE A 47 -16.21 -36.89 17.24
C ILE A 47 -15.73 -38.08 18.09
N SER A 48 -14.72 -38.78 17.62
CA SER A 48 -13.97 -39.75 18.41
C SER A 48 -13.15 -39.01 19.48
N ASN A 49 -13.49 -39.25 20.74
CA ASN A 49 -12.68 -38.86 21.91
C ASN A 49 -11.33 -39.59 21.86
N PHE A 50 -10.27 -38.89 21.44
CA PHE A 50 -8.89 -39.28 21.77
C PHE A 50 -8.49 -38.53 23.04
N GLN A 51 -8.56 -39.27 24.14
CA GLN A 51 -8.10 -38.86 25.46
C GLN A 51 -6.58 -39.05 25.51
N LEU A 52 -5.81 -37.99 25.23
CA LEU A 52 -4.37 -37.96 25.48
C LEU A 52 -4.13 -37.43 26.90
N SER A 53 -3.74 -38.35 27.78
CA SER A 53 -3.24 -38.07 29.12
C SER A 53 -2.03 -37.12 29.06
N PRO A 54 -1.83 -36.25 30.09
CA PRO A 54 -0.71 -35.32 30.11
C PRO A 54 0.61 -36.11 30.27
N PRO A 55 1.64 -35.87 29.44
CA PRO A 55 2.95 -36.42 29.71
C PRO A 55 3.54 -35.71 30.94
N ASN A 56 4.03 -36.54 31.84
CA ASN A 56 4.67 -36.21 33.10
C ASN A 56 5.64 -35.03 33.01
N SER A 57 5.52 -34.15 34.01
CA SER A 57 6.56 -33.22 34.43
C SER A 57 7.83 -33.99 34.82
N ALA A 58 8.76 -34.17 33.88
CA ALA A 58 10.18 -34.40 34.16
C ALA A 58 10.99 -34.22 32.87
N ASN A 59 11.98 -33.31 32.94
CA ASN A 59 13.02 -32.99 31.94
C ASN A 59 12.62 -32.06 30.78
N LEU A 60 12.42 -30.77 31.11
CA LEU A 60 12.87 -29.70 30.21
C LEU A 60 14.32 -29.33 30.58
N PRO A 61 15.26 -29.24 29.64
CA PRO A 61 16.32 -28.26 29.76
C PRO A 61 15.68 -26.88 29.53
N LYS A 62 15.64 -26.08 30.59
CA LYS A 62 15.42 -24.63 30.53
C LYS A 62 16.75 -23.97 30.17
N ASP A 63 16.68 -22.92 29.35
CA ASP A 63 17.72 -21.93 29.03
C ASP A 63 19.04 -22.44 28.42
N ASP A 64 19.30 -22.02 27.17
CA ASP A 64 20.58 -21.42 26.75
C ASP A 64 20.59 -21.15 25.23
N THR A 65 20.16 -19.96 24.79
CA THR A 65 20.69 -19.35 23.56
C THR A 65 22.12 -18.91 23.81
N SER A 66 23.01 -19.88 23.98
CA SER A 66 24.42 -19.65 24.25
C SER A 66 25.16 -19.26 22.96
N THR A 67 25.70 -18.04 22.95
CA THR A 67 26.51 -17.38 21.91
C THR A 67 27.90 -18.01 21.78
N HIS A 68 27.95 -19.32 21.57
CA HIS A 68 29.21 -20.01 21.37
C HIS A 68 29.69 -19.85 19.91
N PHE A 69 30.89 -19.31 19.76
CA PHE A 69 31.59 -19.17 18.47
C PHE A 69 32.70 -20.20 18.35
N ILE A 70 32.81 -20.81 17.17
CA ILE A 70 33.95 -21.64 16.78
C ILE A 70 34.81 -20.81 15.83
N TYR A 71 36.09 -20.67 16.15
CA TYR A 71 37.05 -19.94 15.33
C TYR A 71 37.85 -20.93 14.48
N GLY A 72 37.73 -20.81 13.16
CA GLY A 72 38.46 -21.60 12.19
C GLY A 72 39.77 -20.94 11.75
N GLU A 73 40.34 -21.47 10.67
CA GLU A 73 41.53 -20.91 10.04
C GLU A 73 41.29 -19.47 9.56
N ARG A 74 42.39 -18.74 9.37
CA ARG A 74 42.35 -17.36 8.90
C ARG A 74 42.00 -17.33 7.41
N ASP A 75 41.16 -16.37 7.03
CA ASP A 75 40.88 -16.05 5.64
C ASP A 75 42.03 -15.26 4.98
N ASP A 76 41.90 -14.99 3.67
CA ASP A 76 42.88 -14.24 2.88
C ASP A 76 43.11 -12.80 3.41
N SER A 77 42.19 -12.28 4.21
CA SER A 77 42.30 -10.97 4.87
C SER A 77 42.97 -11.03 6.24
N GLY A 78 43.37 -12.21 6.70
CA GLY A 78 44.05 -12.44 7.97
C GLY A 78 43.15 -12.53 9.20
N HIS A 79 41.83 -12.50 9.01
CA HIS A 79 40.83 -12.64 10.06
C HIS A 79 40.45 -14.11 10.25
N SER A 80 40.25 -14.55 11.49
CA SER A 80 39.75 -15.91 11.74
C SER A 80 38.32 -16.05 11.22
N ARG A 81 38.05 -17.14 10.49
CA ARG A 81 36.69 -17.52 10.11
C ARG A 81 35.90 -17.83 11.38
N VAL A 82 34.66 -17.37 11.45
CA VAL A 82 33.81 -17.53 12.63
C VAL A 82 32.64 -18.41 12.24
N PHE A 83 32.33 -19.40 13.07
CA PHE A 83 31.18 -20.28 12.88
C PHE A 83 30.30 -20.21 14.12
N ASP A 84 28.98 -20.24 13.90
CA ASP A 84 28.03 -20.45 14.98
C ASP A 84 28.15 -21.90 15.49
N ALA A 85 28.35 -22.08 16.79
CA ALA A 85 28.59 -23.42 17.35
C ALA A 85 27.37 -24.35 17.32
N GLN A 86 26.15 -23.80 17.22
CA GLN A 86 24.92 -24.58 17.24
C GLN A 86 24.53 -25.06 15.83
N THR A 87 24.68 -24.18 14.84
CA THR A 87 24.25 -24.41 13.46
C THR A 87 25.40 -24.79 12.54
N GLY A 88 26.65 -24.49 12.91
CA GLY A 88 27.82 -24.66 12.07
C GLY A 88 27.90 -23.69 10.89
N VAL A 89 26.99 -22.71 10.82
CA VAL A 89 26.95 -21.70 9.75
C VAL A 89 28.11 -20.73 9.93
N GLU A 90 28.78 -20.42 8.82
CA GLU A 90 29.82 -19.40 8.79
C GLU A 90 29.22 -18.00 8.96
N LEU A 91 29.73 -17.26 9.93
CA LEU A 91 29.36 -15.89 10.22
C LEU A 91 30.32 -14.93 9.53
N ARG A 92 29.77 -13.98 8.78
CA ARG A 92 30.53 -13.03 7.97
C ARG A 92 30.55 -11.67 8.64
N ARG A 93 31.72 -11.04 8.71
CA ARG A 93 31.85 -9.64 9.13
C ARG A 93 31.33 -8.76 8.01
N HIS A 94 30.50 -7.78 8.34
CA HIS A 94 30.06 -6.79 7.36
C HIS A 94 31.27 -5.97 6.87
N SER A 95 31.37 -5.71 5.56
CA SER A 95 32.54 -5.02 4.98
C SER A 95 32.71 -3.60 5.53
N ASP A 96 31.59 -2.87 5.63
CA ASP A 96 31.61 -1.42 5.91
C ASP A 96 31.28 -1.08 7.37
N LEU A 97 30.62 -2.01 8.07
CA LEU A 97 30.05 -1.80 9.42
C LEU A 97 30.80 -2.65 10.46
N TRP A 98 32.13 -2.70 10.31
CA TRP A 98 33.04 -3.40 11.21
C TRP A 98 34.08 -2.43 11.78
N PHE A 99 33.68 -1.63 12.75
CA PHE A 99 34.52 -0.58 13.34
C PHE A 99 35.59 -1.15 14.26
N TYR A 100 36.85 -0.74 14.06
CA TYR A 100 38.00 -1.24 14.82
C TYR A 100 37.93 -0.90 16.33
N ASP A 101 37.22 0.17 16.69
CA ASP A 101 36.97 0.66 18.04
C ASP A 101 35.51 0.46 18.48
N GLY A 102 34.73 -0.31 17.69
CA GLY A 102 33.39 -0.70 18.07
C GLY A 102 33.39 -1.48 19.39
N SER A 103 32.47 -1.11 20.27
CA SER A 103 32.32 -1.60 21.64
C SER A 103 31.20 -2.62 21.83
N LEU A 104 30.50 -2.97 20.75
CA LEU A 104 29.43 -3.95 20.69
C LEU A 104 29.49 -4.70 19.36
N VAL A 105 29.21 -6.00 19.37
CA VAL A 105 28.91 -6.78 18.17
C VAL A 105 27.42 -7.05 18.10
N CYS A 106 26.76 -6.66 17.02
CA CYS A 106 25.40 -7.09 16.72
C CYS A 106 25.47 -8.22 15.70
N ARG A 107 24.78 -9.33 15.96
CA ARG A 107 24.58 -10.40 14.99
C ARG A 107 23.16 -10.33 14.47
N ALA A 108 22.99 -10.35 13.16
CA ALA A 108 21.70 -10.57 12.50
C ALA A 108 21.92 -11.63 11.41
N GLU A 109 21.11 -12.69 11.43
CA GLU A 109 21.29 -13.86 10.57
C GLU A 109 22.74 -14.40 10.62
N ASP A 110 23.41 -14.48 9.47
CA ASP A 110 24.79 -14.90 9.29
C ASP A 110 25.79 -13.72 9.28
N THR A 111 25.33 -12.50 9.55
CA THR A 111 26.14 -11.28 9.43
C THR A 111 26.44 -10.67 10.80
N LEU A 112 27.69 -10.26 10.98
CA LEU A 112 28.21 -9.61 12.19
C LEU A 112 28.54 -8.15 11.89
N PHE A 113 27.98 -7.27 12.72
CA PHE A 113 28.21 -5.83 12.70
C PHE A 113 28.95 -5.44 13.98
N ARG A 114 30.05 -4.70 13.87
CA ARG A 114 30.80 -4.22 15.03
C ARG A 114 30.66 -2.72 15.12
N VAL A 115 29.90 -2.23 16.09
CA VAL A 115 29.45 -0.84 16.20
C VAL A 115 29.66 -0.27 17.61
N HIS A 116 29.38 1.02 17.78
CA HIS A 116 29.51 1.69 19.08
C HIS A 116 28.24 1.55 19.90
N MET A 117 28.39 0.98 21.10
CA MET A 117 27.32 0.82 22.08
C MET A 117 26.62 2.15 22.40
N SER A 118 27.40 3.22 22.56
CA SER A 118 26.90 4.57 22.85
C SER A 118 26.05 5.16 21.73
N LEU A 119 26.28 4.77 20.48
CA LEU A 119 25.48 5.24 19.34
C LEU A 119 24.06 4.68 19.44
N LEU A 120 23.91 3.39 19.71
CA LEU A 120 22.60 2.75 19.84
C LEU A 120 21.86 3.25 21.09
N ALA A 121 22.53 3.26 22.25
CA ALA A 121 21.93 3.71 23.51
C ALA A 121 21.45 5.17 23.46
N ARG A 122 22.18 6.04 22.75
CA ARG A 122 21.81 7.45 22.62
C ARG A 122 20.49 7.66 21.88
N HIS A 123 20.18 6.79 20.92
CA HIS A 123 19.08 6.98 19.99
C HIS A 123 17.92 5.99 20.19
N SER A 124 18.08 4.98 21.06
CA SER A 124 17.08 3.97 21.38
C SER A 124 17.07 3.67 22.86
N VAL A 125 15.93 3.93 23.49
CA VAL A 125 15.65 3.52 24.88
C VAL A 125 15.69 2.00 25.06
N CYS A 126 15.31 1.25 24.03
CA CYS A 126 15.34 -0.20 24.06
C CYS A 126 16.79 -0.73 24.15
N PHE A 127 17.71 -0.13 23.40
CA PHE A 127 19.13 -0.46 23.49
C PHE A 127 19.77 0.07 24.78
N GLU A 128 19.36 1.25 25.27
CA GLU A 128 19.77 1.76 26.58
C GLU A 128 19.42 0.77 27.70
N ASP A 129 18.16 0.31 27.74
CA ASP A 129 17.67 -0.67 28.72
C ASP A 129 18.37 -2.03 28.58
N MET A 130 18.51 -2.54 27.35
CA MET A 130 19.23 -3.81 27.10
C MET A 130 20.66 -3.78 27.64
N MET A 131 21.31 -2.62 27.61
CA MET A 131 22.69 -2.44 28.07
C MET A 131 22.79 -2.15 29.57
N ALA A 132 21.72 -1.65 30.19
CA ALA A 132 21.66 -1.38 31.62
C ALA A 132 21.48 -2.66 32.46
N ILE A 133 21.06 -3.76 31.84
CA ILE A 133 20.92 -5.07 32.51
C ILE A 133 22.33 -5.60 32.86
N PRO A 134 22.67 -5.75 34.15
CA PRO A 134 23.97 -6.28 34.55
C PRO A 134 24.12 -7.71 34.05
N GLN A 135 25.07 -7.93 33.13
CA GLN A 135 25.48 -9.27 32.75
C GLN A 135 26.31 -9.86 33.90
N PRO A 136 26.10 -11.12 34.31
CA PRO A 136 26.92 -11.75 35.34
C PRO A 136 28.41 -11.62 34.96
N GLU A 137 29.21 -10.97 35.80
CA GLU A 137 30.64 -10.68 35.53
C GLU A 137 31.48 -11.94 35.27
N GLU A 138 30.96 -13.10 35.68
CA GLU A 138 31.54 -14.43 35.45
C GLU A 138 31.27 -14.99 34.04
N GLU A 139 30.25 -14.52 33.31
CA GLU A 139 29.87 -15.04 31.98
C GLU A 139 30.60 -14.35 30.81
N LEU A 140 30.94 -13.06 30.94
CA LEU A 140 31.82 -12.38 29.99
C LEU A 140 33.23 -13.00 29.97
N ASN A 141 33.59 -13.74 31.02
CA ASN A 141 34.82 -14.50 31.14
C ASN A 141 34.57 -15.94 30.69
N GLU A 142 34.87 -16.17 29.41
CA GLU A 142 35.14 -17.45 28.73
C GLU A 142 34.12 -17.89 27.67
N LYS A 143 32.83 -17.52 27.78
CA LYS A 143 31.80 -18.19 26.96
C LYS A 143 30.87 -17.31 26.15
N THR A 144 30.60 -16.05 26.52
CA THR A 144 29.49 -15.29 25.91
C THR A 144 29.91 -14.11 25.02
N GLY A 145 31.13 -13.56 25.19
CA GLY A 145 31.63 -12.43 24.42
C GLY A 145 32.38 -12.80 23.13
N PHE A 146 32.31 -11.94 22.12
CA PHE A 146 33.06 -12.07 20.87
C PHE A 146 34.55 -11.83 21.12
N ASP A 147 35.40 -12.79 20.80
CA ASP A 147 36.84 -12.76 21.09
C ASP A 147 37.60 -12.07 19.95
N LEU A 148 38.15 -10.90 20.25
CA LEU A 148 38.99 -10.12 19.33
C LEU A 148 40.48 -10.29 19.59
N SER A 149 40.88 -11.12 20.55
CA SER A 149 42.28 -11.32 20.91
C SER A 149 43.14 -11.88 19.76
N GLN A 150 42.49 -12.46 18.75
CA GLN A 150 43.13 -12.96 17.54
C GLN A 150 43.27 -11.92 16.41
N GLU A 151 42.58 -10.78 16.51
CA GLU A 151 42.67 -9.66 15.57
C GLU A 151 43.85 -8.75 15.97
N LYS A 152 44.75 -8.48 15.02
CA LYS A 152 45.89 -7.57 15.23
C LYS A 152 45.43 -6.14 14.98
N ASP A 153 45.65 -5.24 15.93
CA ASP A 153 45.51 -3.80 15.68
C ASP A 153 46.60 -3.34 14.69
N TRP A 154 46.18 -2.88 13.51
CA TRP A 154 47.11 -2.38 12.49
C TRP A 154 47.75 -1.03 12.85
N ARG A 155 47.14 -0.24 13.74
CA ARG A 155 47.64 1.08 14.17
C ARG A 155 48.61 1.02 15.33
N THR A 156 48.32 0.18 16.34
CA THR A 156 49.14 0.16 17.57
C THR A 156 49.97 -1.12 17.75
N GLY A 157 49.68 -2.19 16.99
CA GLY A 157 50.27 -3.51 17.26
C GLY A 157 49.87 -4.10 18.61
N SER A 158 48.99 -3.44 19.37
CA SER A 158 48.49 -3.89 20.66
C SER A 158 47.33 -4.86 20.48
N LYS A 159 47.18 -5.80 21.43
CA LYS A 159 45.98 -6.64 21.48
C LYS A 159 44.77 -5.75 21.77
N THR A 160 43.77 -5.77 20.89
CA THR A 160 42.44 -5.20 21.10
C THR A 160 41.84 -5.78 22.39
N ARG A 161 40.86 -5.10 23.01
CA ARG A 161 40.07 -5.65 24.14
C ARG A 161 39.76 -7.13 23.88
N ALA A 162 40.11 -8.01 24.82
CA ALA A 162 40.06 -9.46 24.58
C ALA A 162 38.65 -9.94 24.21
N ARG A 163 37.60 -9.38 24.82
CA ARG A 163 36.19 -9.69 24.49
C ARG A 163 35.31 -8.46 24.41
N ILE A 164 34.35 -8.52 23.51
CA ILE A 164 33.30 -7.51 23.30
C ILE A 164 31.93 -8.16 23.48
N PRO A 165 30.97 -7.48 24.14
CA PRO A 165 29.60 -7.99 24.27
C PRO A 165 28.97 -8.20 22.89
N ILE A 166 28.13 -9.22 22.79
CA ILE A 166 27.37 -9.51 21.58
C ILE A 166 25.86 -9.49 21.86
N ILE A 167 25.10 -8.91 20.93
CA ILE A 167 23.63 -8.98 20.91
C ILE A 167 23.21 -9.71 19.64
N VAL A 168 22.37 -10.73 19.77
CA VAL A 168 21.76 -11.45 18.65
C VAL A 168 20.39 -10.84 18.35
N LEU A 169 20.26 -10.20 17.20
CA LEU A 169 19.04 -9.64 16.67
C LEU A 169 18.30 -10.72 15.86
N GLN A 170 16.98 -10.76 15.99
CA GLN A 170 16.10 -11.58 15.14
C GLN A 170 15.74 -10.86 13.83
N ASP A 171 16.53 -9.83 13.53
CA ASP A 171 16.59 -8.94 12.38
C ASP A 171 16.97 -9.67 11.08
N SER A 172 16.46 -9.23 9.92
CA SER A 172 17.17 -9.49 8.66
C SER A 172 18.51 -8.73 8.69
N ALA A 173 19.56 -9.31 8.12
CA ALA A 173 20.86 -8.62 8.05
C ALA A 173 20.75 -7.31 7.24
N GLU A 174 19.92 -7.31 6.20
CA GLU A 174 19.66 -6.17 5.32
C GLU A 174 19.01 -5.00 6.08
N ASP A 175 17.94 -5.24 6.86
CA ASP A 175 17.28 -4.17 7.61
C ASP A 175 18.20 -3.57 8.69
N VAL A 176 19.01 -4.43 9.34
CA VAL A 176 19.99 -4.01 10.33
C VAL A 176 21.08 -3.15 9.69
N GLU A 177 21.55 -3.51 8.50
CA GLU A 177 22.48 -2.67 7.73
C GLU A 177 21.88 -1.29 7.44
N TYR A 178 20.64 -1.22 6.92
CA TYR A 178 19.98 0.05 6.61
C TYR A 178 19.81 0.93 7.86
N LEU A 179 19.39 0.35 8.99
CA LEU A 179 19.29 1.07 10.25
C LEU A 179 20.64 1.62 10.69
N LEU A 180 21.69 0.79 10.71
CA LEU A 180 23.01 1.17 11.19
C LEU A 180 23.64 2.27 10.31
N LYS A 181 23.56 2.14 8.98
CA LYS A 181 23.99 3.18 8.05
C LYS A 181 23.25 4.49 8.31
N ALA A 182 21.93 4.44 8.49
CA ALA A 182 21.13 5.63 8.77
C ALA A 182 21.48 6.31 10.11
N LEU A 183 21.94 5.56 11.11
CA LEU A 183 22.41 6.11 12.39
C LEU A 183 23.81 6.73 12.32
N ILE A 184 24.68 6.19 11.47
CA ILE A 184 26.09 6.60 11.35
C ILE A 184 26.23 7.77 10.37
N ASP A 185 25.70 7.60 9.15
CA ASP A 185 25.87 8.54 8.05
C ASP A 185 24.68 9.51 7.92
N GLY A 186 23.57 9.21 8.60
CA GLY A 186 22.27 9.84 8.41
C GLY A 186 21.41 9.09 7.38
N PRO A 187 20.08 9.27 7.40
CA PRO A 187 19.20 8.59 6.46
C PRO A 187 19.39 9.13 5.04
N THR A 188 19.76 8.27 4.10
CA THR A 188 19.87 8.58 2.68
C THR A 188 18.56 8.23 1.97
N PHE A 189 17.64 9.18 1.93
CA PHE A 189 16.35 9.01 1.27
C PHE A 189 16.42 9.32 -0.24
N GLY A 190 15.80 8.47 -1.05
CA GLY A 190 15.68 8.61 -2.50
C GLY A 190 14.37 9.31 -2.93
N ASN A 191 13.78 8.82 -4.02
CA ASN A 191 12.56 9.36 -4.65
C ASN A 191 11.31 8.51 -4.36
N ASN A 192 11.33 7.68 -3.31
CA ASN A 192 10.34 6.67 -2.98
C ASN A 192 10.13 5.62 -4.08
N ASP A 193 11.16 5.35 -4.90
CA ASP A 193 11.13 4.22 -5.82
C ASP A 193 11.21 2.87 -5.10
N ARG A 194 11.28 1.78 -5.87
CA ARG A 194 11.34 0.42 -5.31
C ARG A 194 12.58 0.18 -4.44
N ASP A 195 13.73 0.74 -4.82
CA ASP A 195 14.99 0.53 -4.10
C ASP A 195 15.03 1.42 -2.85
N ASP A 196 14.59 2.66 -2.96
CA ASP A 196 14.41 3.55 -1.81
C ASP A 196 13.38 2.96 -0.82
N PHE A 197 12.27 2.41 -1.31
CA PHE A 197 11.28 1.75 -0.46
C PHE A 197 11.85 0.55 0.32
N ARG A 198 12.77 -0.23 -0.26
CA ARG A 198 13.43 -1.33 0.46
C ARG A 198 14.17 -0.80 1.68
N VAL A 199 15.03 0.20 1.47
CA VAL A 199 15.81 0.88 2.53
C VAL A 199 14.87 1.48 3.59
N VAL A 200 13.90 2.27 3.16
CA VAL A 200 12.91 2.96 4.01
C VAL A 200 12.09 1.96 4.82
N SER A 201 11.68 0.83 4.23
CA SER A 201 10.90 -0.19 4.92
C SER A 201 11.69 -0.87 6.04
N GLY A 202 12.97 -1.19 5.80
CA GLY A 202 13.85 -1.78 6.81
C GLY A 202 14.12 -0.83 7.97
N ILE A 203 14.44 0.44 7.65
CA ILE A 203 14.60 1.48 8.67
C ILE A 203 13.32 1.64 9.49
N LEU A 204 12.14 1.67 8.86
CA LEU A 204 10.86 1.79 9.57
C LEU A 204 10.59 0.61 10.50
N ARG A 205 10.79 -0.64 10.05
CA ARG A 205 10.58 -1.82 10.90
C ARG A 205 11.42 -1.73 12.16
N LEU A 206 12.73 -1.53 12.00
CA LEU A 206 13.64 -1.56 13.13
C LEU A 206 13.56 -0.31 14.00
N SER A 207 13.36 0.87 13.41
CA SER A 207 13.14 2.09 14.19
C SER A 207 11.86 2.03 15.01
N THR A 208 10.86 1.26 14.58
CA THR A 208 9.64 1.00 15.35
C THR A 208 9.91 -0.01 16.45
N LYS A 209 10.46 -1.18 16.10
CA LYS A 209 10.73 -2.28 17.03
C LYS A 209 11.67 -1.87 18.18
N TYR A 210 12.72 -1.13 17.84
CA TYR A 210 13.75 -0.69 18.79
C TYR A 210 13.57 0.77 19.23
N VAL A 211 12.45 1.42 18.90
CA VAL A 211 12.08 2.75 19.41
C VAL A 211 13.15 3.83 19.11
N PHE A 212 13.60 3.90 17.85
CA PHE A 212 14.41 5.01 17.35
C PHE A 212 13.50 6.14 16.86
N GLU A 213 12.91 6.91 17.78
CA GLU A 213 11.81 7.84 17.48
C GLU A 213 12.12 8.89 16.40
N LEU A 214 13.30 9.53 16.47
CA LEU A 214 13.70 10.56 15.51
C LEU A 214 13.85 9.98 14.10
N LEU A 215 14.47 8.80 14.00
CA LEU A 215 14.68 8.12 12.74
C LEU A 215 13.34 7.60 12.17
N ARG A 216 12.47 7.05 13.02
CA ARG A 216 11.11 6.65 12.65
C ARG A 216 10.32 7.84 12.11
N SER A 217 10.35 8.98 12.80
CA SER A 217 9.64 10.20 12.38
C SER A 217 10.14 10.72 11.03
N ALA A 218 11.46 10.82 10.85
CA ALA A 218 12.05 11.26 9.58
C ALA A 218 11.69 10.32 8.42
N THR A 219 11.75 9.01 8.67
CA THR A 219 11.47 8.00 7.64
C THR A 219 9.98 7.94 7.29
N LEU A 220 9.07 8.12 8.26
CA LEU A 220 7.64 8.26 8.00
C LEU A 220 7.33 9.53 7.23
N ALA A 221 7.99 10.65 7.54
CA ALA A 221 7.81 11.91 6.82
C ALA A 221 8.21 11.76 5.34
N HIS A 222 9.32 11.06 5.08
CA HIS A 222 9.75 10.73 3.71
C HIS A 222 8.72 9.87 2.97
N LEU A 223 8.31 8.74 3.56
CA LEU A 223 7.34 7.83 2.93
C LEU A 223 5.96 8.49 2.73
N SER A 224 5.58 9.43 3.62
CA SER A 224 4.32 10.19 3.53
C SER A 224 4.27 11.14 2.34
N THR A 225 5.39 11.45 1.68
CA THR A 225 5.39 12.19 0.41
C THR A 225 4.82 11.36 -0.73
N ALA A 226 5.10 10.05 -0.74
CA ALA A 226 4.57 9.09 -1.71
C ALA A 226 3.21 8.49 -1.31
N TRP A 227 2.88 8.47 -0.01
CA TRP A 227 1.62 7.93 0.52
C TRP A 227 0.93 8.92 1.46
N PRO A 228 0.46 10.05 0.92
CA PRO A 228 0.02 11.20 1.71
C PRO A 228 -1.37 11.01 2.33
N SER A 229 -1.62 11.65 3.46
CA SER A 229 -2.94 11.66 4.12
C SER A 229 -3.87 12.78 3.62
N THR A 230 -3.40 13.65 2.72
CA THR A 230 -4.13 14.82 2.23
C THR A 230 -4.32 14.77 0.72
N LEU A 231 -5.46 15.30 0.23
CA LEU A 231 -5.76 15.36 -1.20
C LEU A 231 -4.67 16.12 -1.97
N LYS A 232 -4.22 17.28 -1.45
CA LYS A 232 -3.16 18.07 -2.08
C LYS A 232 -1.84 17.30 -2.19
N GLY A 233 -1.50 16.52 -1.16
CA GLY A 233 -0.32 15.66 -1.22
C GLY A 233 -0.48 14.57 -2.28
N TRP A 234 -1.68 13.99 -2.38
CA TRP A 234 -1.98 12.97 -3.39
C TRP A 234 -1.90 13.51 -4.81
N GLU A 235 -2.42 14.72 -5.06
CA GLU A 235 -2.29 15.40 -6.36
C GLU A 235 -0.82 15.64 -6.72
N LEU A 236 -0.02 16.17 -5.79
CA LEU A 236 1.42 16.36 -6.02
C LEU A 236 2.14 15.04 -6.33
N ARG A 237 1.77 13.97 -5.64
CA ARG A 237 2.28 12.61 -5.89
C ARG A 237 1.92 12.13 -7.30
N GLU A 238 0.68 12.31 -7.73
CA GLU A 238 0.23 11.88 -9.07
C GLU A 238 0.91 12.69 -10.17
N ASP A 239 1.08 14.00 -10.00
CA ASP A 239 1.84 14.84 -10.95
C ASP A 239 3.29 14.36 -11.11
N LEU A 240 3.93 13.98 -9.99
CA LEU A 240 5.29 13.41 -9.99
C LEU A 240 5.33 12.03 -10.65
N ALA A 241 4.36 11.16 -10.38
CA ALA A 241 4.28 9.85 -11.01
C ALA A 241 4.09 9.97 -12.53
N GLN A 242 3.18 10.84 -12.97
CA GLN A 242 2.87 11.03 -14.38
C GLN A 242 4.07 11.61 -15.14
N SER A 243 4.75 12.62 -14.58
CA SER A 243 5.97 13.17 -15.19
C SER A 243 7.09 12.12 -15.29
N TYR A 244 7.28 11.30 -14.26
CA TYR A 244 8.25 10.21 -14.30
C TYR A 244 7.93 9.16 -15.37
N GLU A 245 6.67 8.75 -15.50
CA GLU A 245 6.21 7.77 -16.50
C GLU A 245 6.37 8.30 -17.94
N LEU A 246 6.14 9.61 -18.16
CA LEU A 246 6.39 10.27 -19.44
C LEU A 246 7.88 10.28 -19.81
N ASP A 247 8.75 10.55 -18.84
CA ASP A 247 10.21 10.55 -19.05
C ASP A 247 10.78 9.13 -19.21
N HIS A 248 10.05 8.11 -18.75
CA HIS A 248 10.51 6.72 -18.69
C HIS A 248 9.45 5.70 -19.16
N PRO A 249 9.02 5.74 -20.44
CA PRO A 249 7.89 4.95 -20.94
C PRO A 249 8.07 3.42 -20.92
N HIS A 250 9.30 2.94 -20.68
CA HIS A 250 9.64 1.52 -20.60
C HIS A 250 10.11 1.08 -19.21
N LYS A 251 10.09 1.98 -18.21
CA LYS A 251 10.39 1.61 -16.84
C LYS A 251 9.11 1.26 -16.08
N GLN A 252 9.29 0.54 -14.99
CA GLN A 252 8.24 0.33 -14.01
C GLN A 252 7.79 1.67 -13.41
N ARG A 253 6.59 1.66 -12.84
CA ARG A 253 6.05 2.79 -12.08
C ARG A 253 7.03 3.28 -11.02
N LEU A 254 6.99 4.59 -10.76
CA LEU A 254 7.86 5.21 -9.76
C LEU A 254 7.70 4.54 -8.40
N TYR A 255 6.48 4.50 -7.86
CA TYR A 255 6.23 4.04 -6.49
C TYR A 255 6.06 2.51 -6.39
N PRO A 256 6.37 1.91 -5.23
CA PRO A 256 6.18 0.49 -4.97
C PRO A 256 4.71 0.07 -5.05
N HIS A 257 4.46 -1.23 -5.24
CA HIS A 257 3.11 -1.77 -5.24
C HIS A 257 2.39 -1.45 -3.91
N PRO A 258 1.15 -0.91 -3.93
CA PRO A 258 0.47 -0.45 -2.71
C PRO A 258 0.30 -1.52 -1.63
N PHE A 259 0.25 -2.81 -2.00
CA PHE A 259 0.20 -3.92 -1.02
C PHE A 259 1.39 -3.95 -0.08
N LEU A 260 2.59 -3.62 -0.58
CA LEU A 260 3.78 -3.54 0.27
C LEU A 260 3.62 -2.45 1.33
N VAL A 261 3.01 -1.33 0.94
CA VAL A 261 2.78 -0.19 1.82
C VAL A 261 1.67 -0.50 2.83
N ILE A 262 0.60 -1.19 2.42
CA ILE A 262 -0.44 -1.66 3.35
C ILE A 262 0.17 -2.58 4.40
N SER A 263 0.93 -3.60 3.97
CA SER A 263 1.57 -4.55 4.87
C SER A 263 2.56 -3.87 5.82
N LEU A 264 3.42 -2.99 5.30
CA LEU A 264 4.36 -2.22 6.11
C LEU A 264 3.64 -1.31 7.11
N ALA A 265 2.60 -0.58 6.67
CA ALA A 265 1.84 0.32 7.54
C ALA A 265 1.14 -0.43 8.68
N ARG A 266 0.74 -1.69 8.47
CA ARG A 266 0.22 -2.57 9.54
C ARG A 266 1.34 -3.00 10.48
N GLU A 267 2.46 -3.43 9.93
CA GLU A 267 3.63 -3.91 10.68
C GLU A 267 4.22 -2.83 11.59
N VAL A 268 4.33 -1.59 11.11
CA VAL A 268 4.96 -0.47 11.82
C VAL A 268 3.95 0.47 12.50
N GLU A 269 2.69 0.05 12.62
CA GLU A 269 1.62 0.81 13.26
C GLU A 269 1.49 2.26 12.72
N ALA A 270 1.49 2.42 11.39
CA ALA A 270 1.39 3.70 10.69
C ALA A 270 0.06 3.83 9.91
N PRO A 271 -1.11 3.94 10.60
CA PRO A 271 -2.41 3.90 9.95
C PRO A 271 -2.68 5.08 9.01
N HIS A 272 -1.96 6.19 9.14
CA HIS A 272 -2.11 7.37 8.28
C HIS A 272 -1.69 7.14 6.82
N LEU A 273 -0.89 6.11 6.54
CA LEU A 273 -0.50 5.70 5.18
C LEU A 273 -1.60 4.86 4.49
N LEU A 274 -2.48 4.24 5.27
CA LEU A 274 -3.47 3.29 4.75
C LEU A 274 -4.51 3.92 3.81
N PRO A 275 -5.07 5.13 4.06
CA PRO A 275 -6.08 5.70 3.17
C PRO A 275 -5.58 5.85 1.73
N ALA A 276 -4.39 6.43 1.54
CA ALA A 276 -3.78 6.56 0.22
C ALA A 276 -3.46 5.21 -0.41
N ALA A 277 -2.92 4.26 0.36
CA ALA A 277 -2.57 2.94 -0.14
C ALA A 277 -3.80 2.15 -0.60
N PHE A 278 -4.87 2.09 0.20
CA PHE A 278 -6.12 1.45 -0.17
C PHE A 278 -6.81 2.15 -1.34
N TYR A 279 -6.77 3.48 -1.37
CA TYR A 279 -7.31 4.24 -2.48
C TYR A 279 -6.58 3.89 -3.78
N ASP A 280 -5.24 3.85 -3.77
CA ASP A 280 -4.45 3.48 -4.94
C ASP A 280 -4.84 2.10 -5.48
N VAL A 281 -4.96 1.10 -4.60
CA VAL A 281 -5.40 -0.26 -5.01
C VAL A 281 -6.80 -0.22 -5.62
N SER A 282 -7.71 0.58 -5.08
CA SER A 282 -9.12 0.57 -5.53
C SER A 282 -9.31 1.00 -6.98
N ARG A 283 -8.32 1.70 -7.55
CA ARG A 283 -8.28 2.15 -8.95
C ARG A 283 -8.08 1.00 -9.93
N TYR A 284 -7.51 -0.12 -9.49
CA TYR A 284 -7.31 -1.31 -10.33
C TYR A 284 -8.57 -2.15 -10.43
N THR A 285 -8.76 -2.80 -11.59
CA THR A 285 -9.76 -3.85 -11.77
C THR A 285 -9.41 -5.08 -10.94
N TYR A 286 -10.39 -5.93 -10.64
CA TYR A 286 -10.11 -7.19 -9.94
C TYR A 286 -9.20 -8.12 -10.75
N THR A 287 -9.28 -8.07 -12.08
CA THR A 287 -8.36 -8.81 -12.96
C THR A 287 -6.93 -8.34 -12.74
N GLN A 288 -6.67 -7.02 -12.77
CA GLN A 288 -5.33 -6.49 -12.48
C GLN A 288 -4.83 -6.83 -11.06
N ILE A 289 -5.73 -6.97 -10.08
CA ILE A 289 -5.36 -7.29 -8.69
C ILE A 289 -5.03 -8.78 -8.51
N PHE A 290 -5.79 -9.69 -9.13
CA PHE A 290 -5.73 -11.13 -8.86
C PHE A 290 -5.10 -11.95 -9.98
N ASP A 291 -5.14 -11.46 -11.20
CA ASP A 291 -4.60 -12.09 -12.41
C ASP A 291 -3.79 -11.06 -13.23
N PRO A 292 -2.69 -10.56 -12.66
CA PRO A 292 -1.81 -9.62 -13.35
C PRO A 292 -1.18 -10.31 -14.58
N GLY A 293 -1.42 -9.75 -15.76
CA GLY A 293 -0.85 -10.25 -17.01
C GLY A 293 0.66 -9.99 -17.14
N GLU A 294 1.28 -10.50 -18.20
CA GLU A 294 2.71 -10.28 -18.49
C GLU A 294 3.06 -8.79 -18.70
N ASP A 295 2.08 -7.98 -19.13
CA ASP A 295 2.19 -6.54 -19.32
C ASP A 295 1.80 -5.72 -18.06
N ASP A 296 1.84 -6.31 -16.87
CA ASP A 296 1.48 -5.61 -15.63
C ASP A 296 2.36 -4.35 -15.43
N PRO A 297 1.78 -3.15 -15.20
CA PRO A 297 2.54 -1.91 -14.99
C PRO A 297 3.53 -1.96 -13.82
N PHE A 298 3.32 -2.89 -12.87
CA PHE A 298 4.24 -3.10 -11.76
C PHE A 298 5.36 -4.10 -12.09
N GLY A 299 5.35 -4.69 -13.29
CA GLY A 299 6.37 -5.57 -13.85
C GLY A 299 6.75 -6.67 -12.88
N LEU A 300 5.77 -7.52 -12.54
CA LEU A 300 5.81 -8.32 -11.32
C LEU A 300 7.17 -8.93 -11.02
N TYR A 301 7.59 -8.61 -9.79
CA TYR A 301 8.55 -9.29 -8.96
C TYR A 301 8.71 -10.78 -9.32
N PRO A 302 9.93 -11.36 -9.23
CA PRO A 302 10.03 -12.80 -9.08
C PRO A 302 9.12 -13.20 -7.90
N SER A 303 8.15 -14.07 -8.19
CA SER A 303 7.18 -14.64 -7.26
C SER A 303 7.75 -14.87 -5.85
N PRO A 304 6.97 -14.60 -4.77
CA PRO A 304 5.51 -14.40 -4.76
C PRO A 304 5.10 -12.94 -4.64
N CYS A 305 3.95 -12.59 -5.25
CA CYS A 305 3.28 -11.32 -5.00
C CYS A 305 3.06 -11.11 -3.49
N PRO A 306 3.33 -9.90 -2.95
CA PRO A 306 3.06 -9.61 -1.55
C PRO A 306 1.56 -9.73 -1.28
N MET A 307 1.16 -10.80 -0.60
CA MET A 307 -0.25 -11.01 -0.23
C MET A 307 -0.61 -10.09 0.94
N ILE A 308 -1.70 -9.33 0.80
CA ILE A 308 -2.27 -8.59 1.93
C ILE A 308 -3.05 -9.53 2.85
N PRO A 309 -3.12 -9.24 4.16
CA PRO A 309 -3.91 -10.02 5.10
C PRO A 309 -5.38 -10.17 4.65
N PRO A 310 -6.05 -11.31 4.89
CA PRO A 310 -7.44 -11.53 4.47
C PRO A 310 -8.42 -10.45 4.96
N CYS A 311 -8.18 -9.89 6.15
CA CYS A 311 -9.00 -8.82 6.69
C CYS A 311 -8.88 -7.51 5.87
N ASP A 312 -7.70 -7.21 5.35
CA ASP A 312 -7.46 -6.06 4.49
C ASP A 312 -7.98 -6.30 3.08
N MET A 313 -7.95 -7.55 2.59
CA MET A 313 -8.64 -7.91 1.35
C MET A 313 -10.17 -7.70 1.47
N GLN A 314 -10.78 -8.09 2.59
CA GLN A 314 -12.20 -7.82 2.82
C GLN A 314 -12.51 -6.31 2.83
N ARG A 315 -11.67 -5.52 3.50
CA ARG A 315 -11.79 -4.04 3.49
C ARG A 315 -11.69 -3.47 2.08
N LEU A 316 -10.75 -3.98 1.28
CA LEU A 316 -10.55 -3.56 -0.11
C LEU A 316 -11.81 -3.84 -0.95
N CYS A 317 -12.39 -5.04 -0.86
CA CYS A 317 -13.59 -5.39 -1.63
C CYS A 317 -14.78 -4.47 -1.29
N VAL A 318 -15.04 -4.25 0.00
CA VAL A 318 -16.11 -3.35 0.46
C VAL A 318 -15.83 -1.90 0.06
N GLY A 319 -14.58 -1.45 0.19
CA GLY A 319 -14.19 -0.10 -0.18
C GLY A 319 -14.30 0.13 -1.69
N LYS A 320 -13.93 -0.85 -2.53
CA LYS A 320 -14.16 -0.77 -3.98
C LYS A 320 -15.64 -0.64 -4.32
N GLU A 321 -16.52 -1.38 -3.65
CA GLU A 321 -17.96 -1.19 -3.82
C GLU A 321 -18.37 0.26 -3.52
N ALA A 322 -17.86 0.86 -2.43
CA ALA A 322 -18.12 2.25 -2.11
C ALA A 322 -17.55 3.25 -3.14
N THR A 323 -16.37 2.99 -3.73
CA THR A 323 -15.82 3.83 -4.81
C THR A 323 -16.73 3.84 -6.03
N GLN A 324 -17.27 2.68 -6.43
CA GLN A 324 -18.17 2.56 -7.57
C GLN A 324 -19.51 3.28 -7.34
N HIS A 325 -20.09 3.12 -6.14
CA HIS A 325 -21.29 3.88 -5.76
C HIS A 325 -21.04 5.39 -5.77
N THR A 326 -19.84 5.82 -5.39
CA THR A 326 -19.47 7.24 -5.40
C THR A 326 -19.44 7.81 -6.81
N ILE A 327 -18.92 7.09 -7.79
CA ILE A 327 -18.96 7.50 -9.21
C ILE A 327 -20.40 7.72 -9.67
N THR A 328 -21.31 6.80 -9.33
CA THR A 328 -22.73 6.92 -9.68
C THR A 328 -23.35 8.16 -9.03
N ASN A 329 -23.04 8.39 -7.74
CA ASN A 329 -23.55 9.55 -7.00
C ASN A 329 -23.00 10.87 -7.54
N LEU A 330 -21.74 10.92 -8.00
CA LEU A 330 -21.15 12.11 -8.61
C LEU A 330 -21.89 12.53 -9.87
N ILE A 331 -22.14 11.58 -10.77
CA ILE A 331 -22.84 11.81 -12.04
C ILE A 331 -24.26 12.33 -11.76
N GLN A 332 -24.97 11.72 -10.81
CA GLN A 332 -26.30 12.19 -10.39
C GLN A 332 -26.28 13.56 -9.71
N ALA A 333 -25.28 13.82 -8.87
CA ALA A 333 -25.13 15.10 -8.17
C ALA A 333 -24.78 16.25 -9.14
N MET A 334 -24.05 15.96 -10.22
CA MET A 334 -23.75 16.93 -11.29
C MET A 334 -25.02 17.52 -11.91
N GLY A 335 -26.04 16.69 -12.15
CA GLY A 335 -27.32 17.16 -12.68
C GLY A 335 -28.11 18.07 -11.73
N ASN A 336 -27.84 17.96 -10.42
CA ASN A 336 -28.53 18.67 -9.35
C ASN A 336 -27.77 19.91 -8.83
N SER A 337 -26.48 20.06 -9.14
CA SER A 337 -25.59 21.09 -8.56
C SER A 337 -25.75 22.49 -9.18
N LEU A 338 -26.61 22.66 -10.18
CA LEU A 338 -26.89 23.95 -10.80
C LEU A 338 -27.44 24.96 -9.77
N PRO A 339 -26.90 26.19 -9.72
CA PRO A 339 -27.45 27.21 -8.86
C PRO A 339 -28.84 27.60 -9.37
N ASN A 340 -29.87 27.12 -8.68
CA ASN A 340 -31.16 27.80 -8.64
C ASN A 340 -31.00 29.09 -7.81
N ARG A 341 -30.07 29.98 -8.18
CA ARG A 341 -30.06 31.34 -7.66
C ARG A 341 -31.14 32.10 -8.42
N GLN A 342 -32.37 31.99 -7.92
CA GLN A 342 -33.32 33.08 -8.09
C GLN A 342 -32.60 34.38 -7.73
N PRO A 343 -32.78 35.48 -8.50
CA PRO A 343 -32.34 36.77 -8.04
C PRO A 343 -33.06 37.01 -6.70
N ALA A 344 -32.31 37.04 -5.60
CA ALA A 344 -32.80 37.68 -4.40
C ALA A 344 -33.05 39.14 -4.80
N LEU A 345 -34.31 39.44 -5.12
CA LEU A 345 -34.83 40.77 -5.30
C LEU A 345 -34.60 41.51 -3.99
N HIS A 346 -33.42 42.10 -3.80
CA HIS A 346 -33.15 43.22 -2.90
C HIS A 346 -31.66 43.60 -3.00
N SER A 347 -31.29 44.43 -3.98
CA SER A 347 -30.28 45.46 -3.76
C SER A 347 -30.29 46.48 -4.87
N THR A 348 -30.84 47.65 -4.58
CA THR A 348 -30.82 48.85 -5.41
C THR A 348 -29.46 49.56 -5.26
N HIS A 349 -28.37 49.03 -5.80
CA HIS A 349 -27.18 49.84 -6.07
C HIS A 349 -26.44 49.33 -7.30
N ALA A 350 -26.58 50.10 -8.38
CA ALA A 350 -25.87 49.95 -9.63
C ALA A 350 -24.38 50.25 -9.43
N HIS A 351 -23.59 49.21 -9.21
CA HIS A 351 -22.20 49.20 -9.63
C HIS A 351 -22.05 48.16 -10.75
N ARG A 352 -21.52 48.60 -11.89
CA ARG A 352 -21.13 47.75 -13.03
C ARG A 352 -20.18 46.66 -12.55
N ARG A 353 -20.71 45.52 -12.10
CA ARG A 353 -19.95 44.29 -11.93
C ARG A 353 -20.02 43.56 -13.27
N SER A 354 -18.85 43.18 -13.77
CA SER A 354 -18.70 42.35 -14.96
C SER A 354 -19.71 41.20 -14.96
N SER A 355 -20.40 41.00 -16.08
CA SER A 355 -21.41 39.95 -16.29
C SER A 355 -20.85 38.52 -16.22
N ASN A 356 -19.56 38.36 -15.92
CA ASN A 356 -18.85 37.09 -15.91
C ASN A 356 -19.28 36.10 -14.79
N GLY A 357 -20.18 36.48 -13.89
CA GLY A 357 -20.59 35.65 -12.74
C GLY A 357 -22.05 35.16 -12.74
N ILE A 358 -22.84 35.46 -13.79
CA ILE A 358 -24.28 35.15 -13.81
C ILE A 358 -24.63 34.39 -15.08
N CYS A 359 -25.31 33.25 -14.94
CA CYS A 359 -25.82 32.47 -16.07
C CYS A 359 -26.98 33.23 -16.74
N MET A 360 -26.81 33.57 -18.02
CA MET A 360 -27.82 34.33 -18.78
C MET A 360 -28.91 33.43 -19.40
N THR A 361 -28.64 32.14 -19.57
CA THR A 361 -29.52 31.16 -20.24
C THR A 361 -29.69 29.89 -19.40
N ALA A 362 -30.24 30.02 -18.18
CA ALA A 362 -30.35 28.92 -17.22
C ALA A 362 -31.06 27.66 -17.77
N THR A 363 -32.10 27.84 -18.60
CA THR A 363 -32.83 26.72 -19.22
C THR A 363 -31.97 25.96 -20.23
N ASN A 364 -31.22 26.65 -21.09
CA ASN A 364 -30.32 26.01 -22.05
C ASN A 364 -29.17 25.32 -21.31
N CYS A 365 -28.54 26.02 -20.36
CA CYS A 365 -27.49 25.43 -19.54
C CYS A 365 -27.98 24.16 -18.84
N LYS A 366 -29.18 24.17 -18.26
CA LYS A 366 -29.78 22.98 -17.62
C LYS A 366 -29.98 21.83 -18.61
N LYS A 367 -30.40 22.11 -19.84
CA LYS A 367 -30.52 21.10 -20.88
C LYS A 367 -29.16 20.50 -21.25
N ASP A 368 -28.15 21.35 -21.50
CA ASP A 368 -26.80 20.87 -21.81
C ASP A 368 -26.23 20.03 -20.66
N PHE A 369 -26.47 20.42 -19.41
CA PHE A 369 -26.03 19.63 -18.25
C PHE A 369 -26.71 18.27 -18.21
N GLY A 370 -28.00 18.19 -18.57
CA GLY A 370 -28.68 16.91 -18.74
C GLY A 370 -28.00 16.03 -19.78
N GLU A 371 -27.68 16.58 -20.95
CA GLU A 371 -26.97 15.86 -22.01
C GLU A 371 -25.56 15.41 -21.55
N LEU A 372 -24.85 16.23 -20.78
CA LEU A 372 -23.55 15.85 -20.17
C LEU A 372 -23.69 14.75 -19.11
N VAL A 373 -24.76 14.76 -18.31
CA VAL A 373 -25.06 13.67 -17.35
C VAL A 373 -25.32 12.36 -18.09
N ASP A 374 -26.07 12.40 -19.20
CA ASP A 374 -26.36 11.21 -20.01
C ASP A 374 -25.07 10.66 -20.66
N LEU A 375 -24.21 11.54 -21.20
CA LEU A 375 -22.91 11.15 -21.75
C LEU A 375 -21.98 10.56 -20.68
N ALA A 376 -21.88 11.19 -19.51
CA ALA A 376 -21.09 10.68 -18.39
C ALA A 376 -21.61 9.33 -17.90
N THR A 377 -22.94 9.17 -17.83
CA THR A 377 -23.60 7.91 -17.48
C THR A 377 -23.22 6.80 -18.46
N GLN A 378 -23.29 7.07 -19.76
CA GLN A 378 -22.87 6.11 -20.78
C GLN A 378 -21.39 5.73 -20.64
N HIS A 379 -20.51 6.73 -20.53
CA HIS A 379 -19.06 6.52 -20.51
C HIS A 379 -18.56 5.80 -19.24
N TYR A 380 -19.02 6.20 -18.06
CA TYR A 380 -18.47 5.68 -16.80
C TYR A 380 -19.25 4.49 -16.22
N LEU A 381 -20.55 4.34 -16.53
CA LEU A 381 -21.37 3.27 -15.94
C LEU A 381 -21.66 2.13 -16.93
N PHE A 382 -21.73 2.40 -18.23
CA PHE A 382 -22.10 1.39 -19.23
C PHE A 382 -20.92 0.93 -20.10
N ASP A 383 -19.97 1.79 -20.43
CA ASP A 383 -18.79 1.43 -21.24
C ASP A 383 -17.71 0.75 -20.37
N ARG A 384 -17.76 -0.58 -20.28
CA ARG A 384 -16.86 -1.39 -19.42
C ARG A 384 -15.36 -1.28 -19.75
N GLU A 385 -15.01 -0.87 -20.97
CA GLU A 385 -13.62 -0.74 -21.42
C GLU A 385 -13.05 0.68 -21.28
N ARG A 386 -13.92 1.69 -21.10
CA ARG A 386 -13.51 3.11 -21.13
C ARG A 386 -13.75 3.85 -19.81
N GLY A 387 -14.64 3.34 -18.95
CA GLY A 387 -14.89 3.92 -17.64
C GLY A 387 -13.70 3.79 -16.69
N SER A 388 -13.27 4.92 -16.11
CA SER A 388 -12.27 4.93 -15.03
C SER A 388 -12.89 4.49 -13.70
N CYS A 389 -12.17 3.65 -12.95
CA CYS A 389 -12.55 3.24 -11.60
C CYS A 389 -12.14 4.23 -10.51
N ASP A 390 -11.53 5.37 -10.87
CA ASP A 390 -11.00 6.40 -9.96
C ASP A 390 -12.02 7.54 -9.75
N PRO A 391 -12.68 7.65 -8.57
CA PRO A 391 -13.67 8.69 -8.33
C PRO A 391 -13.12 10.11 -8.31
N LEU A 392 -11.84 10.32 -7.95
CA LEU A 392 -11.22 11.66 -7.97
C LEU A 392 -10.99 12.10 -9.42
N TYR A 393 -10.48 11.20 -10.26
CA TYR A 393 -10.35 11.44 -11.70
C TYR A 393 -11.70 11.72 -12.34
N VAL A 394 -12.72 10.91 -12.06
CA VAL A 394 -14.08 11.16 -12.59
C VAL A 394 -14.59 12.53 -12.15
N ALA A 395 -14.46 12.90 -10.87
CA ALA A 395 -14.90 14.22 -10.40
C ALA A 395 -14.18 15.37 -11.14
N GLU A 396 -12.89 15.23 -11.41
CA GLU A 396 -12.11 16.20 -12.18
C GLU A 396 -12.60 16.33 -13.63
N GLU A 397 -12.71 15.22 -14.35
CA GLU A 397 -13.18 15.19 -15.74
C GLU A 397 -14.58 15.79 -15.85
N LEU A 398 -15.51 15.44 -14.95
CA LEU A 398 -16.84 16.03 -14.89
C LEU A 398 -16.78 17.55 -14.67
N GLY A 399 -15.84 18.02 -13.84
CA GLY A 399 -15.57 19.44 -13.62
C GLY A 399 -15.16 20.18 -14.90
N GLN A 400 -14.40 19.51 -15.76
CA GLN A 400 -13.79 20.07 -16.97
C GLN A 400 -14.66 19.94 -18.23
N LEU A 401 -15.77 19.18 -18.19
CA LEU A 401 -16.66 18.96 -19.35
C LEU A 401 -17.16 20.26 -20.04
N LYS A 402 -17.32 21.35 -19.27
CA LYS A 402 -17.73 22.67 -19.78
C LYS A 402 -16.58 23.69 -19.81
N GLY A 403 -15.32 23.25 -19.84
CA GLY A 403 -14.11 24.07 -19.66
C GLY A 403 -14.28 25.56 -19.99
N ALA A 404 -13.92 26.44 -19.05
CA ALA A 404 -14.24 27.86 -19.07
C ALA A 404 -13.80 28.64 -20.34
N GLU A 405 -12.89 28.06 -21.13
CA GLU A 405 -12.41 28.60 -22.40
C GLU A 405 -13.36 28.34 -23.58
N PHE A 406 -14.14 27.25 -23.55
CA PHE A 406 -14.94 26.77 -24.69
C PHE A 406 -16.45 26.81 -24.44
N SER A 407 -16.90 27.01 -23.19
CA SER A 407 -18.33 27.06 -22.89
C SER A 407 -18.99 28.39 -23.26
N GLU A 408 -20.21 28.27 -23.77
CA GLU A 408 -21.10 29.41 -24.02
C GLU A 408 -21.47 30.15 -22.72
N CYS A 409 -21.40 29.49 -21.57
CA CYS A 409 -21.70 30.06 -20.26
C CYS A 409 -20.55 29.85 -19.26
N LYS A 410 -19.63 30.81 -19.21
CA LYS A 410 -18.48 30.84 -18.29
C LYS A 410 -18.87 30.72 -16.82
N ALA A 411 -19.99 31.32 -16.42
CA ALA A 411 -20.47 31.25 -15.03
C ALA A 411 -20.85 29.81 -14.63
N CYS A 412 -21.48 29.05 -15.53
CA CYS A 412 -21.81 27.65 -15.29
C CYS A 412 -20.57 26.75 -15.32
N ALA A 413 -19.60 27.02 -16.18
CA ALA A 413 -18.33 26.29 -16.20
C ALA A 413 -17.54 26.46 -14.89
N LEU A 414 -17.33 27.71 -14.44
CA LEU A 414 -16.66 27.98 -13.16
C LEU A 414 -17.41 27.38 -11.96
N SER A 415 -18.75 27.37 -12.01
CA SER A 415 -19.56 26.72 -10.97
C SER A 415 -19.38 25.21 -10.96
N LEU A 416 -19.20 24.58 -12.12
CA LEU A 416 -18.98 23.15 -12.27
C LEU A 416 -17.58 22.76 -11.77
N GLU A 417 -16.55 23.51 -12.16
CA GLU A 417 -15.18 23.35 -11.65
C GLU A 417 -15.13 23.48 -10.11
N CYS A 418 -15.77 24.52 -9.55
CA CYS A 418 -15.86 24.71 -8.10
C CYS A 418 -16.68 23.61 -7.38
N TRP A 419 -17.69 23.05 -8.04
CA TRP A 419 -18.39 21.87 -7.53
C TRP A 419 -17.49 20.64 -7.53
N ALA A 420 -16.78 20.37 -8.62
CA ALA A 420 -15.86 19.25 -8.74
C ALA A 420 -14.74 19.30 -7.68
N SER A 421 -14.10 20.45 -7.46
CA SER A 421 -13.09 20.60 -6.41
C SER A 421 -13.65 20.29 -5.01
N ARG A 422 -14.87 20.73 -4.70
CA ARG A 422 -15.52 20.44 -3.41
C ARG A 422 -15.87 18.95 -3.26
N GLU A 423 -16.35 18.32 -4.32
CA GLU A 423 -16.63 16.87 -4.29
C GLU A 423 -15.34 16.05 -4.17
N ARG A 424 -14.22 16.45 -4.80
CA ARG A 424 -12.91 15.81 -4.60
C ARG A 424 -12.45 15.86 -3.14
N GLU A 425 -12.53 17.02 -2.50
CA GLU A 425 -12.20 17.13 -1.07
C GLU A 425 -13.09 16.26 -0.19
N LYS A 426 -14.37 16.17 -0.52
CA LYS A 426 -15.34 15.34 0.20
C LYS A 426 -15.04 13.86 -0.01
N ILE A 427 -14.77 13.43 -1.24
CA ILE A 427 -14.33 12.07 -1.58
C ILE A 427 -13.12 11.67 -0.74
N TRP A 428 -12.08 12.52 -0.72
CA TRP A 428 -10.85 12.23 0.01
C TRP A 428 -11.12 11.97 1.50
N LYS A 429 -11.97 12.79 2.13
CA LYS A 429 -12.38 12.63 3.53
C LYS A 429 -13.20 11.36 3.79
N MET A 430 -13.85 10.79 2.78
CA MET A 430 -14.65 9.57 2.90
C MET A 430 -13.83 8.28 2.74
N ILE A 431 -12.61 8.35 2.18
CA ILE A 431 -11.75 7.19 1.95
C ILE A 431 -11.57 6.31 3.21
N PRO A 432 -11.19 6.86 4.39
CA PRO A 432 -11.04 6.03 5.60
C PRO A 432 -12.30 5.24 5.96
N ALA A 433 -13.48 5.86 5.78
CA ALA A 433 -14.77 5.23 6.06
C ALA A 433 -15.11 4.14 5.03
N TRP A 434 -14.82 4.35 3.75
CA TRP A 434 -15.04 3.36 2.69
C TRP A 434 -14.33 2.04 2.98
N PHE A 435 -13.06 2.13 3.39
CA PHE A 435 -12.23 0.97 3.68
C PHE A 435 -12.29 0.52 5.15
N ARG A 436 -13.15 1.15 5.97
CA ARG A 436 -13.32 0.83 7.40
C ARG A 436 -11.99 0.87 8.17
N LEU A 437 -11.17 1.88 7.89
CA LEU A 437 -9.85 2.05 8.50
C LEU A 437 -9.91 2.60 9.92
N ASP A 438 -11.03 3.26 10.27
CA ASP A 438 -11.28 3.79 11.62
C ASP A 438 -11.67 2.68 12.64
N ALA A 439 -11.95 1.47 12.16
CA ALA A 439 -12.34 0.35 13.01
C ALA A 439 -11.12 -0.51 13.41
N PRO A 440 -10.86 -0.74 14.71
CA PRO A 440 -9.79 -1.63 15.14
C PRO A 440 -10.03 -3.05 14.61
N VAL A 441 -8.95 -3.74 14.24
CA VAL A 441 -8.94 -5.01 13.50
C VAL A 441 -9.71 -6.15 14.18
N GLY A 442 -10.16 -6.01 15.43
CA GLY A 442 -10.94 -7.01 16.17
C GLY A 442 -12.40 -6.64 16.52
N ALA A 443 -12.91 -5.45 16.19
CA ALA A 443 -14.25 -5.04 16.64
C ALA A 443 -15.42 -5.61 15.81
N ALA A 444 -15.14 -6.19 14.64
CA ALA A 444 -16.16 -6.71 13.74
C ALA A 444 -16.79 -8.04 14.23
N THR A 445 -16.19 -8.75 15.18
CA THR A 445 -16.64 -10.09 15.61
C THR A 445 -17.47 -10.07 16.90
N LEU A 446 -17.52 -8.96 17.64
CA LEU A 446 -18.20 -8.91 18.96
C LEU A 446 -19.56 -8.21 18.97
N LYS A 447 -19.95 -7.49 17.90
CA LYS A 447 -21.26 -6.80 17.85
C LYS A 447 -22.41 -7.64 17.28
N ALA A 448 -22.14 -8.86 16.81
CA ALA A 448 -23.18 -9.74 16.26
C ALA A 448 -23.84 -10.68 17.30
N ASN A 449 -23.31 -10.80 18.53
CA ASN A 449 -23.78 -11.78 19.51
C ASN A 449 -24.46 -11.20 20.77
N VAL A 450 -24.82 -9.91 20.80
CA VAL A 450 -25.42 -9.27 21.99
C VAL A 450 -26.89 -8.82 21.78
N VAL A 451 -27.54 -9.16 20.65
CA VAL A 451 -28.95 -8.74 20.40
C VAL A 451 -29.97 -9.90 20.40
N THR A 452 -29.62 -11.08 20.91
CA THR A 452 -30.58 -12.20 21.09
C THR A 452 -30.51 -12.81 22.48
N ALA A 453 -30.72 -11.99 23.52
CA ALA A 453 -31.02 -12.47 24.86
C ALA A 453 -31.84 -11.43 25.66
N THR A 454 -32.97 -10.96 25.11
CA THR A 454 -34.08 -10.44 25.92
C THR A 454 -35.35 -10.39 25.06
N ILE A 455 -36.19 -11.43 25.22
CA ILE A 455 -37.66 -11.45 25.34
C ILE A 455 -38.05 -12.92 25.52
#